data_AF-A0AAD7C6M5-F1
#
_entry.id   AF-A0AAD7C6M5-F1
#
_cell.length_a   1.000
_cell.length_b   1.000
_cell.length_c   1.000
_cell.angle_alpha   90.00
_cell.angle_beta   90.00
_cell.angle_gamma   90.00
#
_symmetry.space_group_name_H-M   'P 1'
#
loop_
_entity.id
_entity.type
_entity.pdbx_description
1 polymer ?
#
loop_
_entity_poly.entity_id
_entity_poly.type
_entity_poly.pdbx_seq_one_letter_code
_entity_poly.pdbx_strand_id
1 'polypeptide(L)' 'IHPRYYEQITEPISMSNIKTLSQKPTHYQTLNHYRADWHLLFDNARQYNEPGSQIYKDAEYLQKV' A
#
# COMPACT_ATOMS: atom_id res chain seq x y z
N ILE A 1 -12.24 0.11 12.86
CA ILE A 1 -12.29 -0.63 11.57
C ILE A 1 -13.15 0.19 10.63
N HIS A 2 -12.64 0.54 9.45
CA HIS A 2 -13.40 1.25 8.44
C HIS A 2 -14.37 0.27 7.76
N PRO A 3 -15.70 0.39 7.97
CA PRO A 3 -16.66 -0.67 7.63
C PRO A 3 -16.67 -1.03 6.14
N ARG A 4 -16.34 -0.06 5.27
CA ARG A 4 -16.39 -0.19 3.82
C ARG A 4 -15.03 -0.34 3.15
N TYR A 5 -13.94 -0.39 3.92
CA TYR A 5 -12.60 -0.45 3.34
C TYR A 5 -12.43 -1.66 2.42
N TYR A 6 -12.81 -2.84 2.91
CA TYR A 6 -12.72 -4.09 2.17
C TYR A 6 -13.83 -4.26 1.10
N GLU A 7 -14.80 -3.35 1.03
CA GLU A 7 -15.78 -3.29 -0.06
C GLU A 7 -15.23 -2.49 -1.25
N GLN A 8 -14.35 -1.53 -0.99
CA GLN A 8 -13.80 -0.60 -1.99
C GLN A 8 -12.38 -0.98 -2.45
N ILE A 9 -11.59 -1.58 -1.55
CA ILE A 9 -10.20 -1.98 -1.80
C ILE A 9 -10.13 -3.48 -2.00
N THR A 10 -9.82 -3.89 -3.22
CA THR A 10 -9.81 -5.30 -3.64
C THR A 10 -8.55 -6.05 -3.21
N GLU A 11 -7.43 -5.35 -3.10
CA GLU A 11 -6.12 -5.92 -2.74
C GLU A 11 -5.55 -5.20 -1.52
N PRO A 12 -6.09 -5.45 -0.31
CA PRO A 12 -5.63 -4.77 0.90
C PRO A 12 -4.20 -5.18 1.24
N ILE A 13 -3.36 -4.19 1.52
CA ILE A 13 -1.98 -4.39 1.98
C ILE A 13 -1.63 -3.35 3.06
N SER A 14 -0.68 -3.71 3.92
CA SER A 14 -0.11 -2.83 4.94
C SER A 14 1.40 -2.92 4.96
N MET A 15 2.08 -1.92 5.55
CA MET A 15 3.53 -1.97 5.78
C MET A 15 3.97 -3.21 6.57
N SER A 16 3.16 -3.67 7.52
CA SER A 16 3.42 -4.91 8.28
C SER A 16 3.39 -6.14 7.36
N ASN A 17 2.43 -6.21 6.42
CA ASN A 17 2.41 -7.27 5.41
C ASN A 17 3.67 -7.23 4.55
N ILE A 18 4.02 -6.06 4.02
CA ILE A 18 5.22 -5.87 3.17
C ILE A 18 6.48 -6.34 3.91
N LYS A 19 6.63 -5.97 5.18
CA LYS A 19 7.76 -6.39 6.04
C LYS A 19 7.80 -7.89 6.27
N THR A 20 6.65 -8.52 6.52
CA THR A 20 6.58 -9.98 6.69
C THR A 20 6.91 -10.70 5.38
N LEU A 21 6.42 -10.19 4.25
CA LEU A 21 6.69 -10.76 2.93
C LEU A 21 8.15 -10.60 2.52
N SER A 22 8.83 -9.51 2.91
CA SER A 22 10.25 -9.30 2.61
C SER A 22 11.18 -10.24 3.36
N GLN A 23 10.70 -10.87 4.42
CA GLN A 23 11.43 -11.90 5.14
C GLN A 23 11.31 -13.29 4.48
N LYS A 24 10.42 -13.46 3.49
CA LYS A 24 10.23 -14.71 2.77
C LYS A 24 11.10 -14.72 1.50
N PRO A 25 12.14 -15.58 1.40
CA PRO A 25 13.10 -15.54 0.28
C PRO A 25 12.47 -15.74 -1.10
N THR A 26 11.31 -16.39 -1.16
CA THR A 26 10.63 -16.77 -2.42
C THR A 26 9.60 -15.75 -2.91
N HIS A 27 9.26 -14.74 -2.10
CA HIS A 27 8.15 -13.85 -2.42
C HIS A 27 8.57 -12.70 -3.35
N TYR A 28 9.47 -11.83 -2.89
CA TYR A 28 10.04 -10.78 -3.74
C TYR A 28 11.29 -11.28 -4.46
N GLN A 29 11.08 -11.99 -5.57
CA GLN A 29 12.17 -12.47 -6.43
C GLN A 29 12.94 -11.33 -7.10
N THR A 30 12.31 -10.15 -7.24
CA THR A 30 12.92 -8.95 -7.81
C THR A 30 12.58 -7.72 -6.97
N LEU A 31 13.41 -6.69 -7.05
CA LEU A 31 13.11 -5.38 -6.45
C LEU A 31 11.82 -4.77 -7.01
N ASN A 32 11.46 -5.10 -8.25
CA ASN A 32 10.20 -4.64 -8.84
C ASN A 32 8.98 -5.23 -8.12
N HIS A 33 9.02 -6.50 -7.68
CA HIS A 33 7.93 -7.08 -6.89
C HIS A 33 7.80 -6.36 -5.54
N TYR A 34 8.93 -6.09 -4.87
CA TYR A 34 8.92 -5.34 -3.62
C TYR A 34 8.36 -3.92 -3.79
N ARG A 35 8.76 -3.23 -4.87
CA ARG A 35 8.28 -1.88 -5.19
C ARG A 35 6.79 -1.87 -5.55
N ALA A 36 6.28 -2.90 -6.23
CA ALA A 36 4.88 -3.00 -6.60
C ALA A 36 3.95 -2.97 -5.38
N ASP A 37 4.30 -3.68 -4.31
CA ASP A 37 3.51 -3.71 -3.08
C ASP A 37 3.49 -2.36 -2.34
N TRP A 38 4.58 -1.59 -2.42
CA TRP A 38 4.59 -0.20 -1.93
C TRP A 38 3.69 0.69 -2.77
N HIS A 39 3.72 0.57 -4.09
CA HIS A 39 2.80 1.31 -4.95
C HIS A 39 1.34 0.95 -4.64
N LEU A 40 1.02 -0.34 -4.50
CA LEU A 40 -0.30 -0.81 -4.13
C LEU A 40 -0.76 -0.22 -2.77
N LEU A 41 0.12 -0.17 -1.77
CA LEU A 41 -0.18 0.46 -0.49
C LEU A 41 -0.60 1.93 -0.66
N PHE A 42 0.16 2.69 -1.44
CA PHE A 42 -0.12 4.11 -1.67
C PHE A 42 -1.34 4.33 -2.56
N ASP A 43 -1.56 3.47 -3.55
CA ASP A 43 -2.75 3.49 -4.42
C ASP A 43 -4.01 3.22 -3.60
N ASN A 44 -4.00 2.20 -2.75
CA ASN A 44 -5.11 1.91 -1.83
C ASN A 44 -5.39 3.08 -0.89
N ALA A 45 -4.34 3.72 -0.37
CA ALA A 45 -4.47 4.90 0.48
C ALA A 45 -5.13 6.06 -0.27
N ARG A 46 -4.77 6.31 -1.53
CA ARG A 46 -5.42 7.35 -2.35
C ARG A 46 -6.81 6.99 -2.81
N GLN A 47 -7.08 5.72 -3.09
CA GLN A 47 -8.39 5.25 -3.55
C GLN A 47 -9.44 5.34 -2.43
N TYR A 48 -9.06 5.00 -1.20
CA TYR A 48 -9.99 4.97 -0.07
C TYR A 48 -10.17 6.34 0.60
N ASN A 49 -9.14 7.19 0.62
CA ASN A 49 -9.16 8.44 1.35
C ASN A 49 -9.40 9.64 0.41
N GLU A 50 -10.18 10.60 0.88
CA GLU A 50 -10.53 11.80 0.09
C GLU A 50 -9.26 12.57 -0.36
N PRO A 51 -9.22 13.05 -1.60
CA PRO A 51 -8.19 13.98 -2.05
C PRO A 51 -8.07 15.18 -1.10
N GLY A 52 -6.84 15.51 -0.71
CA GLY A 52 -6.57 16.61 0.24
C GLY A 52 -6.58 16.21 1.71
N SER A 53 -7.05 15.01 2.06
CA SER A 53 -6.84 14.43 3.40
C SER A 53 -5.36 14.21 3.69
N GLN A 54 -4.99 14.16 4.98
CA GLN A 54 -3.59 13.93 5.37
C GLN A 54 -3.07 12.60 4.84
N ILE A 55 -3.87 11.52 4.93
CA ILE A 55 -3.48 10.19 4.46
C ILE A 55 -3.22 10.18 2.94
N TYR A 56 -4.08 10.86 2.17
CA TYR A 56 -3.87 10.99 0.73
C TYR A 56 -2.56 11.72 0.41
N LYS A 57 -2.31 12.86 1.08
CA LYS A 57 -1.09 13.65 0.89
C LYS A 57 0.17 12.89 1.30
N ASP A 58 0.10 12.13 2.39
CA ASP A 58 1.21 11.29 2.85
C ASP A 58 1.53 10.20 1.83
N ALA A 59 0.51 9.56 1.22
CA ALA A 59 0.70 8.58 0.16
C ALA A 59 1.34 9.18 -1.09
N GLU A 60 0.97 10.41 -1.48
CA GLU A 60 1.63 11.13 -2.59
C GLU A 60 3.07 11.53 -2.26
N TYR A 61 3.33 11.96 -1.03
CA TYR A 61 4.67 12.35 -0.60
C TYR A 61 5.62 11.15 -0.55
N LEU A 62 5.21 10.08 0.15
CA LEU A 62 6.04 8.89 0.36
C LEU A 62 6.36 8.15 -0.93
N GLN A 63 5.48 8.17 -1.93
CA GLN A 63 5.75 7.52 -3.22
C GLN A 63 6.78 8.26 -4.09
N LYS A 64 7.01 9.56 -3.83
CA LYS A 64 8.00 10.37 -4.56
C LYS A 64 9.42 10.20 -4.02
N VAL A 65 9.55 9.68 -2.80
CA VAL A 65 10.83 9.42 -2.12
C VAL A 65 11.43 8.12 -2.63
#